data_AF-A0A935ZMW9-F1
#
_entry.id   AF-A0A935ZMW9-F1
#
_cell.length_a   1.000
_cell.length_b   1.000
_cell.length_c   1.000
_cell.angle_alpha   90.00
_cell.angle_beta   90.00
_cell.angle_gamma   90.00
#
_symmetry.space_group_name_H-M   'P 1'
#
loop_
_entity.id
_entity.type
_entity.pdbx_description
1 polymer ?
#
loop_
_entity_poly.entity_id
_entity_poly.type
_entity_poly.pdbx_seq_one_letter_code
_entity_poly.pdbx_strand_id
1 'polypeptide(L)' 'MPKPKSNGGKSEPQLVHQDFAFADDRELDRRIAEFREAHARDHGQRLAMHARRELGRGKVRVTFRVVEAPAGKR' A
#
# COMPACT_ATOMS: atom_id res chain seq x y z
N MET A 1 -13.70 14.43 -10.01
CA MET A 1 -12.56 13.84 -9.28
C MET A 1 -12.40 12.41 -9.75
N PRO A 2 -11.32 12.03 -10.46
CA PRO A 2 -11.17 10.65 -10.89
C PRO A 2 -10.73 9.81 -9.67
N LYS A 3 -11.66 9.02 -9.11
CA LYS A 3 -11.32 7.88 -8.27
C LYS A 3 -10.58 6.88 -9.17
N PRO A 4 -9.37 6.40 -8.82
CA PRO A 4 -8.76 5.32 -9.58
C PRO A 4 -9.62 4.07 -9.39
N LYS A 5 -10.14 3.55 -10.50
CA LYS A 5 -10.85 2.27 -10.57
C LYS A 5 -9.91 1.16 -10.10
N SER A 6 -10.26 0.48 -9.01
CA SER A 6 -9.70 -0.85 -8.73
C SER A 6 -10.61 -1.87 -9.41
N ASN A 7 -10.28 -2.23 -10.66
CA ASN A 7 -10.63 -3.54 -11.24
C ASN A 7 -10.02 -4.61 -10.31
N GLY A 8 -10.70 -5.66 -9.86
CA GLY A 8 -11.43 -6.63 -10.66
C GLY A 8 -10.65 -7.95 -10.67
N GLY A 9 -11.13 -8.94 -9.90
CA GLY A 9 -11.02 -10.38 -10.17
C GLY A 9 -9.66 -11.10 -10.14
N LYS A 10 -9.62 -12.18 -9.35
CA LYS A 10 -8.74 -13.37 -9.43
C LYS A 10 -7.32 -13.25 -8.84
N SER A 11 -7.20 -13.72 -7.61
CA SER A 11 -6.18 -14.65 -7.07
C SER A 11 -4.73 -14.60 -7.58
N GLU A 12 -4.17 -13.41 -7.79
CA GLU A 12 -2.72 -13.16 -7.71
C GLU A 12 -2.47 -12.16 -6.58
N PRO A 13 -1.38 -12.29 -5.79
CA PRO A 13 -1.10 -11.36 -4.70
C PRO A 13 -0.97 -9.95 -5.30
N GLN A 14 -1.97 -9.11 -5.05
CA GLN A 14 -2.00 -7.78 -5.63
C GLN A 14 -0.82 -6.97 -5.08
N LEU A 15 0.11 -6.62 -5.95
CA LEU A 15 1.21 -5.73 -5.63
C LEU A 15 0.75 -4.30 -5.88
N VAL A 16 0.76 -3.50 -4.82
CA VAL A 16 0.40 -2.08 -4.85
C VAL A 16 1.68 -1.27 -4.76
N HIS A 17 2.02 -0.57 -5.83
CA HIS A 17 3.16 0.33 -5.86
C HIS A 17 2.68 1.74 -5.52
N GLN A 18 3.19 2.31 -4.44
CA GLN A 18 2.90 3.68 -4.04
C GLN A 18 4.19 4.49 -3.97
N ASP A 19 4.20 5.58 -4.72
CA ASP A 19 5.27 6.58 -4.66
C ASP A 19 4.96 7.55 -3.53
N PHE A 20 5.88 7.67 -2.58
CA PHE A 20 5.84 8.63 -1.49
C PHE A 20 6.93 9.68 -1.71
N ALA A 21 6.52 10.94 -1.73
CA ALA A 21 7.41 12.04 -1.45
C ALA A 21 7.43 12.27 0.07
N PHE A 22 8.62 12.48 0.63
CA PHE A 22 8.82 12.72 2.06
C PHE A 22 9.92 13.76 2.25
N ALA A 23 9.73 14.67 3.20
CA ALA A 23 10.80 15.59 3.62
C ALA A 23 11.80 14.88 4.56
N ASP A 24 11.29 13.98 5.41
CA ASP A 24 12.01 13.24 6.44
C ASP A 24 11.38 11.87 6.67
N ASP A 25 12.13 10.93 7.27
CA ASP A 25 11.65 9.55 7.49
C ASP A 25 10.41 9.48 8.40
N ARG A 26 10.18 10.48 9.26
CA ARG A 26 8.96 10.53 10.09
C ARG A 26 7.72 10.82 9.25
N GLU A 27 7.81 11.74 8.30
CA GLU A 27 6.73 11.98 7.35
C GLU A 27 6.46 10.74 6.48
N LEU A 28 7.53 10.06 6.03
CA LEU A 28 7.39 8.85 5.24
C LEU A 28 6.62 7.77 6.01
N ASP A 29 7.00 7.51 7.26
CA ASP A 29 6.35 6.50 8.10
C ASP A 29 4.85 6.81 8.30
N ARG A 30 4.51 8.09 8.55
CA ARG A 30 3.11 8.53 8.64
C ARG A 30 2.34 8.27 7.35
N ARG A 31 2.90 8.63 6.18
CA ARG A 31 2.22 8.42 4.89
C ARG A 31 2.05 6.93 4.57
N ILE A 32 3.04 6.11 4.91
CA ILE A 32 2.95 4.65 4.77
C ILE A 32 1.84 4.10 5.69
N ALA A 33 1.80 4.51 6.96
CA ALA A 33 0.77 4.08 7.91
C ALA A 33 -0.64 4.48 7.45
N GLU A 34 -0.84 5.74 7.06
CA GLU A 34 -2.11 6.26 6.58
C GLU A 34 -2.59 5.51 5.32
N PHE A 35 -1.69 5.23 4.38
CA PHE A 35 -2.02 4.43 3.19
C PHE A 35 -2.47 3.01 3.55
N ARG A 36 -1.78 2.35 4.50
CA ARG A 36 -2.15 1.01 4.97
C ARG A 36 -3.51 1.01 5.66
N GLU A 37 -3.78 1.99 6.50
CA GLU A 37 -5.06 2.13 7.21
C GLU A 37 -6.22 2.47 6.27
N ALA A 38 -6.01 3.41 5.34
CA ALA A 38 -7.01 3.76 4.34
C ALA A 38 -7.35 2.57 3.44
N HIS A 39 -6.34 1.83 2.98
CA HIS A 39 -6.55 0.64 2.15
C HIS A 39 -7.26 -0.48 2.91
N ALA A 40 -6.92 -0.68 4.20
CA ALA A 40 -7.59 -1.63 5.06
C ALA A 40 -9.06 -1.26 5.32
N ARG A 41 -9.38 0.03 5.43
CA ARG A 41 -10.75 0.52 5.58
C ARG A 41 -11.58 0.42 4.31
N ASP A 42 -11.00 0.75 3.16
CA ASP A 42 -11.70 0.77 1.87
C ASP A 42 -11.94 -0.64 1.31
N HIS A 43 -10.94 -1.52 1.44
CA HIS A 43 -10.97 -2.85 0.82
C HIS A 43 -11.09 -4.02 1.83
N GLY A 44 -10.94 -3.79 3.13
CA GLY A 44 -10.94 -4.85 4.14
C GLY A 44 -9.69 -5.76 4.11
N GLN A 45 -8.64 -5.36 3.38
CA GLN A 45 -7.42 -6.15 3.18
C GLN A 45 -6.21 -5.48 3.85
N ARG A 46 -5.25 -6.28 4.33
CA ARG A 46 -4.04 -5.73 4.95
C ARG A 46 -2.94 -5.55 3.91
N LEU A 47 -2.21 -4.44 4.01
CA LEU A 47 -1.00 -4.23 3.22
C LEU A 47 0.22 -4.64 4.04
N ALA A 48 1.02 -5.54 3.47
CA ALA A 48 2.35 -5.88 3.98
C ALA A 48 3.42 -5.22 3.10
N MET A 49 4.46 -4.66 3.71
CA MET A 49 5.57 -4.11 2.96
C MET A 49 6.31 -5.24 2.23
N HIS A 50 6.47 -5.11 0.93
CA HIS A 50 7.18 -6.10 0.10
C HIS A 50 8.56 -5.60 -0.31
N ALA A 51 8.63 -4.37 -0.82
CA ALA A 51 9.89 -3.75 -1.20
C ALA A 51 9.84 -2.24 -0.99
N ARG A 52 10.98 -1.63 -0.67
CA ARG A 52 11.18 -0.19 -0.65
C ARG A 52 12.28 0.14 -1.66
N ARG A 53 12.01 1.05 -2.59
CA ARG A 53 12.96 1.51 -3.60
C ARG A 53 13.08 3.02 -3.54
N GLU A 54 14.26 3.51 -3.16
CA GLU A 54 14.53 4.94 -3.14
C GLU A 54 14.64 5.46 -4.57
N LEU A 55 13.93 6.55 -4.86
CA LEU A 55 13.87 7.18 -6.19
C LEU A 55 14.70 8.48 -6.26
N GLY A 56 15.21 8.97 -5.13
CA GLY A 56 16.03 10.19 -5.05
C GLY A 56 15.75 10.98 -3.77
N ARG A 57 16.32 12.18 -3.64
CA ARG A 57 16.13 13.05 -2.46
C ARG A 57 14.65 13.23 -2.13
N GLY A 58 14.22 12.66 -1.01
CA GLY A 58 12.85 12.77 -0.49
C GLY A 58 11.80 12.04 -1.33
N LYS A 59 12.17 11.03 -2.13
CA LYS A 59 11.21 10.22 -2.89
C LYS A 59 11.53 8.74 -2.77
N VAL A 60 10.51 7.94 -2.48
CA VAL A 60 10.62 6.49 -2.37
C VAL A 60 9.39 5.84 -2.95
N ARG A 61 9.59 4.78 -3.73
CA ARG A 61 8.55 3.86 -4.14
C ARG A 61 8.48 2.72 -3.14
N VAL A 62 7.36 2.59 -2.45
CA VAL A 62 7.10 1.43 -1.60
C VAL A 62 6.15 0.51 -2.34
N THR A 63 6.58 -0.72 -2.53
CA THR A 63 5.74 -1.81 -3.02
C THR A 63 5.15 -2.51 -1.82
N PHE A 64 3.84 -2.48 -1.71
CA PHE A 64 3.07 -3.29 -0.79
C PHE A 64 2.55 -4.53 -1.51
N ARG A 65 2.43 -5.62 -0.78
CA ARG A 65 1.61 -6.75 -1.20
C ARG A 65 0.32 -6.73 -0.38
N VAL A 66 -0.79 -6.88 -1.06
CA VAL A 66 -2.08 -7.15 -0.41
C VAL A 66 -1.99 -8.55 0.18
N VAL A 67 -2.10 -8.62 1.50
CA VAL A 67 -2.30 -9.86 2.23
C VAL A 67 -3.76 -9.88 2.63
N GLU A 68 -4.49 -10.88 2.12
CA GLU A 68 -5.82 -11.19 2.63
C GLU A 68 -5.66 -11.41 4.15
N ALA A 69 -6.43 -10.68 4.97
CA ALA A 69 -6.58 -11.07 6.37
C ALA A 69 -7.03 -12.53 6.32
N PRO A 70 -6.42 -13.45 7.12
CA PRO A 70 -6.70 -14.87 7.00
C PRO A 70 -8.21 -15.02 7.00
N ALA A 71 -8.77 -15.37 5.84
CA ALA A 71 -10.16 -15.72 5.72
C ALA A 71 -10.29 -16.85 6.73
N GLY A 72 -10.92 -16.56 7.87
CA GLY A 72 -11.09 -17.50 8.93
C GLY A 72 -11.78 -18.69 8.30
N LYS A 73 -11.01 -19.76 8.06
CA LYS A 73 -11.54 -21.02 7.62
C LYS A 73 -12.33 -21.54 8.80
N ARG A 74 -13.61 -21.18 8.86
CA ARG A 74 -14.60 -21.79 9.74
C ARG A 74 -15.43 -22.72 8.89
#